data_AF-W6NY21-F1
#
_entry.id   AF-W6NY21-F1
#
_cell.length_a   1.000
_cell.length_b   1.000
_cell.length_c   1.000
_cell.angle_alpha   90.00
_cell.angle_beta   90.00
_cell.angle_gamma   90.00
#
_symmetry.space_group_name_H-M   'P 1'
#
loop_
_entity.id
_entity.type
_entity.pdbx_description
1 polymer ?
#
loop_
_entity_poly.entity_id
_entity_poly.type
_entity_poly.pdbx_seq_one_letter_code
_entity_poly.pdbx_strand_id
1 'polypeptide(L)'
;NPVTKEVVTRYITDIRNANVFFTDSNGRQMMKRQKNFNPSFKYVDSEPVSGNYYPVTNRAFIKDEKRQLTVLTDRAEGATVLDGGLEIMLHRRCFADDHWGVEEALDEPGYGRGLVARGTHYVLLGETKTAAAIHRPLAVDIFHSPQLTFAPVKNATDYAQRYRMKFSALRRSLPPFVHLMTLERWHRRSLLLRLEHIFQNQEDFDNSKPMSVVLD
;
A
#
# COMPACT_ATOMS: atom_id res chain seq x y z
N ASN A 1 -5.74 2.39 -36.66
CA ASN A 1 -6.53 2.72 -35.45
C ASN A 1 -5.74 2.32 -34.23
N PRO A 2 -5.52 3.23 -33.28
CA PRO A 2 -4.85 2.89 -32.03
C PRO A 2 -5.70 1.90 -31.23
N VAL A 3 -5.07 0.96 -30.54
CA VAL A 3 -5.72 -0.09 -29.74
C VAL A 3 -5.45 0.19 -28.27
N THR A 4 -6.51 0.35 -27.48
CA THR A 4 -6.45 0.52 -26.03
C THR A 4 -5.67 -0.63 -25.39
N LYS A 5 -4.77 -0.30 -24.47
CA LYS A 5 -3.97 -1.30 -23.73
C LYS A 5 -3.91 -0.93 -22.27
N GLU A 6 -4.16 -1.94 -21.45
CA GLU A 6 -4.03 -1.89 -20.00
C GLU A 6 -2.99 -2.93 -19.61
N VAL A 7 -1.91 -2.46 -19.00
CA VAL A 7 -0.75 -3.26 -18.67
C VAL A 7 -0.89 -3.75 -17.25
N VAL A 8 -0.76 -5.05 -17.05
CA VAL A 8 -0.87 -5.70 -15.75
C VAL A 8 0.41 -6.45 -15.42
N THR A 9 0.69 -6.60 -14.13
CA THR A 9 1.62 -7.58 -13.59
C THR A 9 0.85 -8.69 -12.88
N ARG A 10 1.36 -9.91 -12.94
CA ARG A 10 0.78 -11.08 -12.28
C ARG A 10 1.80 -11.75 -11.40
N TYR A 11 1.46 -11.95 -10.14
CA TYR A 11 2.24 -12.71 -9.18
C TYR A 11 1.55 -14.04 -8.95
N ILE A 12 2.15 -15.14 -9.39
CA ILE A 12 1.52 -16.47 -9.40
C ILE A 12 2.33 -17.41 -8.51
N THR A 13 1.62 -18.18 -7.68
CA THR A 13 2.14 -19.11 -6.69
C THR A 13 1.29 -20.38 -6.66
N ASP A 14 1.67 -21.34 -5.82
CA ASP A 14 0.92 -22.56 -5.51
C ASP A 14 0.00 -22.40 -4.27
N ILE A 15 -0.21 -21.17 -3.78
CA ILE A 15 -1.09 -20.88 -2.64
C ILE A 15 -2.54 -21.19 -3.04
N ARG A 16 -3.23 -22.00 -2.24
CA ARG A 16 -4.64 -22.33 -2.48
C ARG A 16 -5.54 -21.29 -1.83
N ASN A 17 -5.76 -20.19 -2.53
CA ASN A 17 -6.51 -19.04 -2.03
C ASN A 17 -8.03 -19.12 -2.28
N ALA A 18 -8.52 -20.15 -2.98
CA ALA A 18 -9.95 -20.39 -3.22
C ALA A 18 -10.68 -19.16 -3.82
N ASN A 19 -10.04 -18.45 -4.76
CA ASN A 19 -10.54 -17.20 -5.36
C ASN A 19 -10.83 -16.07 -4.34
N VAL A 20 -10.20 -16.13 -3.17
CA VAL A 20 -10.25 -15.09 -2.15
C VAL A 20 -8.94 -14.33 -2.14
N PHE A 21 -9.04 -13.02 -1.95
CA PHE A 21 -7.91 -12.13 -1.73
C PHE A 21 -8.33 -10.99 -0.80
N PHE A 22 -7.35 -10.21 -0.38
CA PHE A 22 -7.56 -9.12 0.55
C PHE A 22 -6.94 -7.86 -0.03
N THR A 23 -7.70 -6.77 -0.05
CA THR A 23 -7.21 -5.43 -0.42
C THR A 23 -7.41 -4.47 0.73
N ASP A 24 -6.53 -3.49 0.87
CA ASP A 24 -6.70 -2.47 1.89
C ASP A 24 -7.90 -1.54 1.61
N SER A 25 -8.36 -0.87 2.65
CA SER A 25 -9.27 0.27 2.59
C SER A 25 -8.51 1.50 3.05
N ASN A 26 -8.11 2.34 2.08
CA ASN A 26 -7.35 3.58 2.31
C ASN A 26 -6.07 3.35 3.14
N GLY A 27 -5.44 2.20 2.97
CA GLY A 27 -4.17 1.84 3.58
C GLY A 27 -4.29 1.22 4.98
N ARG A 28 -5.54 1.08 5.48
CA ARG A 28 -5.87 0.70 6.86
C ARG A 28 -6.45 -0.72 6.93
N GLN A 29 -7.76 -0.87 7.02
CA GLN A 29 -8.41 -2.16 7.20
C GLN A 29 -8.23 -3.06 5.97
N MET A 30 -8.00 -4.35 6.19
CA MET A 30 -8.00 -5.34 5.11
C MET A 30 -9.41 -5.84 4.86
N MET A 31 -9.85 -5.71 3.61
CA MET A 31 -11.17 -6.12 3.16
C MET A 31 -11.07 -7.45 2.44
N LYS A 32 -11.82 -8.46 2.91
CA LYS A 32 -11.94 -9.74 2.22
C LYS A 32 -12.73 -9.56 0.92
N ARG A 33 -12.16 -10.01 -0.18
CA ARG A 33 -12.75 -10.01 -1.52
C ARG A 33 -12.85 -11.43 -2.03
N GLN A 34 -13.92 -11.75 -2.75
CA GLN A 34 -14.11 -13.06 -3.37
C GLN A 34 -14.52 -12.84 -4.82
N LYS A 35 -13.86 -13.54 -5.74
CA LYS A 35 -14.17 -13.46 -7.17
C LYS A 35 -15.62 -13.87 -7.42
N ASN A 36 -16.30 -13.11 -8.29
CA ASN A 36 -17.67 -13.35 -8.73
C ASN A 36 -18.69 -13.47 -7.59
N PHE A 37 -18.51 -12.67 -6.53
CA PHE A 37 -19.34 -12.71 -5.34
C PHE A 37 -19.60 -11.31 -4.77
N ASN A 38 -20.81 -11.10 -4.25
CA ASN A 38 -21.15 -9.95 -3.44
C ASN A 38 -21.95 -10.39 -2.20
N PRO A 39 -21.63 -9.90 -0.99
CA PRO A 39 -22.35 -10.28 0.22
C PRO A 39 -23.75 -9.65 0.34
N SER A 40 -24.02 -8.55 -0.35
CA SER A 40 -25.23 -7.75 -0.17
C SER A 40 -26.30 -7.99 -1.24
N PHE A 41 -25.97 -8.64 -2.35
CA PHE A 41 -26.91 -8.90 -3.44
C PHE A 41 -26.49 -10.12 -4.28
N LYS A 42 -27.43 -10.65 -5.06
CA LYS A 42 -27.17 -11.73 -6.02
C LYS A 42 -26.24 -11.22 -7.12
N TYR A 43 -25.00 -11.70 -7.11
CA TYR A 43 -24.03 -11.37 -8.15
C TYR A 43 -24.46 -11.95 -9.50
N VAL A 44 -24.40 -11.12 -10.54
CA VAL A 44 -24.59 -11.50 -11.95
C VAL A 44 -23.32 -11.14 -12.68
N ASP A 45 -22.70 -12.13 -13.30
CA ASP A 45 -21.41 -11.97 -13.96
C ASP A 45 -21.58 -11.34 -15.36
N SER A 46 -21.85 -10.04 -15.40
CA SER A 46 -21.91 -9.27 -16.66
C SER A 46 -20.52 -8.83 -17.14
N GLU A 47 -19.56 -8.76 -16.23
CA GLU A 47 -18.25 -8.13 -16.40
C GLU A 47 -17.18 -8.96 -15.68
N PRO A 48 -16.76 -10.10 -16.27
CA PRO A 48 -16.02 -11.17 -15.57
C PRO A 48 -14.61 -10.79 -15.10
N VAL A 49 -14.04 -9.72 -15.68
CA VAL A 49 -12.73 -9.21 -15.30
C VAL A 49 -12.88 -7.94 -14.49
N SER A 50 -13.43 -6.88 -15.09
CA SER A 50 -13.56 -5.54 -14.50
C SER A 50 -14.39 -5.53 -13.22
N GLY A 51 -15.44 -6.36 -13.12
CA GLY A 51 -16.27 -6.49 -11.91
C GLY A 51 -15.56 -7.08 -10.69
N ASN A 52 -14.33 -7.60 -10.87
CA ASN A 52 -13.51 -8.19 -9.81
C ASN A 52 -12.28 -7.34 -9.45
N TYR A 53 -12.10 -6.17 -10.07
CA TYR A 53 -11.03 -5.25 -9.72
C TYR A 53 -11.42 -4.41 -8.50
N TYR A 54 -10.50 -4.31 -7.54
CA TYR A 54 -10.65 -3.52 -6.33
C TYR A 54 -9.48 -2.55 -6.16
N PRO A 55 -9.71 -1.38 -5.54
CA PRO A 55 -8.63 -0.46 -5.25
C PRO A 55 -7.67 -1.05 -4.21
N VAL A 56 -6.39 -0.78 -4.41
CA VAL A 56 -5.27 -1.07 -3.50
C VAL A 56 -4.51 0.23 -3.33
N THR A 57 -4.40 0.74 -2.11
CA THR A 57 -3.66 1.99 -1.86
C THR A 57 -2.27 1.75 -1.29
N ASN A 58 -2.06 0.62 -0.60
CA ASN A 58 -0.71 0.22 -0.19
C ASN A 58 -0.48 -1.29 -0.11
N ARG A 59 -1.51 -2.14 -0.05
CA ARG A 59 -1.29 -3.59 0.05
C ARG A 59 -2.46 -4.46 -0.41
N ALA A 60 -2.11 -5.55 -1.06
CA ALA A 60 -3.01 -6.67 -1.32
C ALA A 60 -2.33 -8.00 -1.01
N PHE A 61 -3.10 -9.02 -0.62
CA PHE A 61 -2.56 -10.35 -0.39
C PHE A 61 -3.53 -11.49 -0.71
N ILE A 62 -2.95 -12.66 -0.96
CA ILE A 62 -3.63 -13.96 -0.96
C ILE A 62 -2.98 -14.86 0.08
N LYS A 63 -3.73 -15.80 0.61
CA LYS A 63 -3.21 -16.75 1.60
C LYS A 63 -3.93 -18.09 1.57
N ASP A 64 -3.22 -19.12 2.02
CA ASP A 64 -3.78 -20.37 2.48
C ASP A 64 -3.54 -20.52 4.00
N GLU A 65 -3.74 -21.72 4.55
CA GLU A 65 -3.55 -22.00 5.97
C GLU A 65 -2.10 -21.79 6.46
N LYS A 66 -1.12 -21.86 5.56
CA LYS A 66 0.31 -21.87 5.89
C LYS A 66 1.06 -20.66 5.35
N ARG A 67 0.78 -20.25 4.11
CA ARG A 67 1.55 -19.25 3.37
C ARG A 67 0.69 -18.09 2.93
N GLN A 68 1.30 -16.91 2.92
CA GLN A 68 0.72 -15.66 2.42
C GLN A 68 1.68 -15.00 1.43
N LEU A 69 1.14 -14.63 0.26
CA LEU A 69 1.78 -13.72 -0.69
C LEU A 69 1.18 -12.33 -0.48
N THR A 70 2.01 -11.36 -0.11
CA THR A 70 1.62 -9.95 0.03
C THR A 70 2.38 -9.10 -0.99
N VAL A 71 1.66 -8.21 -1.66
CA VAL A 71 2.25 -7.20 -2.55
C VAL A 71 1.96 -5.83 -1.95
N LEU A 72 3.01 -5.06 -1.67
CA LEU A 72 2.90 -3.66 -1.28
C LEU A 72 3.13 -2.78 -2.50
N THR A 73 2.26 -1.80 -2.71
CA THR A 73 2.31 -0.86 -3.84
C THR A 73 2.87 0.49 -3.38
N ASP A 74 3.56 1.20 -4.27
CA ASP A 74 4.07 2.55 -3.99
C ASP A 74 3.03 3.65 -4.29
N ARG A 75 1.88 3.27 -4.86
CA ARG A 75 0.76 4.15 -5.23
C ARG A 75 -0.56 3.38 -5.24
N ALA A 76 -1.65 4.13 -5.48
CA ALA A 76 -2.97 3.56 -5.68
C ALA A 76 -3.08 2.86 -7.03
N GLU A 77 -3.52 1.61 -7.03
CA GLU A 77 -3.64 0.74 -8.19
C GLU A 77 -4.91 -0.11 -8.12
N GLY A 78 -5.25 -0.78 -9.23
CA GLY A 78 -6.33 -1.76 -9.28
C GLY A 78 -5.78 -3.18 -9.22
N ALA A 79 -6.37 -4.02 -8.37
CA ALA A 79 -5.99 -5.43 -8.26
C ALA A 79 -7.17 -6.39 -8.33
N THR A 80 -6.92 -7.59 -8.84
CA THR A 80 -7.86 -8.72 -8.84
C THR A 80 -7.14 -10.02 -8.49
N VAL A 81 -7.93 -11.07 -8.30
CA VAL A 81 -7.46 -12.39 -7.89
C VAL A 81 -7.42 -13.38 -9.04
N LEU A 82 -6.37 -14.19 -9.03
CA LEU A 82 -6.20 -15.38 -9.84
C LEU A 82 -6.16 -16.61 -8.93
N ASP A 83 -6.33 -17.80 -9.49
CA ASP A 83 -6.02 -19.02 -8.76
C ASP A 83 -4.52 -19.05 -8.44
N GLY A 84 -4.20 -19.05 -7.14
CA GLY A 84 -2.83 -18.93 -6.63
C GLY A 84 -2.13 -17.61 -6.92
N GLY A 85 -2.84 -16.56 -7.32
CA GLY A 85 -2.18 -15.32 -7.71
C GLY A 85 -2.94 -14.02 -7.49
N LEU A 86 -2.20 -12.92 -7.67
CA LEU A 86 -2.71 -11.56 -7.76
C LEU A 86 -2.38 -11.00 -9.14
N GLU A 87 -3.33 -10.29 -9.73
CA GLU A 87 -3.10 -9.42 -10.88
C GLU A 87 -3.24 -7.98 -10.42
N ILE A 88 -2.29 -7.12 -10.81
CA ILE A 88 -2.28 -5.70 -10.47
C ILE A 88 -2.05 -4.90 -11.75
N MET A 89 -2.91 -3.92 -12.02
CA MET A 89 -2.84 -3.07 -13.18
C MET A 89 -1.88 -1.90 -12.93
N LEU A 90 -0.86 -1.79 -13.79
CA LEU A 90 0.25 -0.86 -13.65
C LEU A 90 0.04 0.45 -14.42
N HIS A 91 -0.54 0.36 -15.62
CA HIS A 91 -0.70 1.51 -16.49
C HIS A 91 -1.80 1.28 -17.53
N ARG A 92 -2.45 2.34 -17.99
CA ARG A 92 -3.55 2.29 -18.95
C ARG A 92 -3.40 3.39 -19.98
N ARG A 93 -3.77 3.09 -21.22
CA ARG A 93 -3.92 4.09 -22.28
C ARG A 93 -5.13 3.73 -23.13
N CYS A 94 -6.14 4.58 -23.10
CA CYS A 94 -7.42 4.41 -23.77
C CYS A 94 -7.58 5.48 -24.85
N PHE A 95 -8.11 5.10 -26.01
CA PHE A 95 -8.27 6.01 -27.17
C PHE A 95 -9.74 6.44 -27.39
N ALA A 96 -10.60 6.20 -26.43
CA ALA A 96 -12.00 6.62 -26.42
C ALA A 96 -12.36 7.14 -25.03
N ASP A 97 -13.20 8.18 -25.01
CA ASP A 97 -13.85 8.69 -23.80
C ASP A 97 -14.92 7.70 -23.32
N ASP A 98 -15.07 7.60 -22.00
CA ASP A 98 -16.02 6.69 -21.37
C ASP A 98 -17.42 7.31 -21.19
N HIS A 99 -17.60 8.57 -21.57
CA HIS A 99 -18.84 9.35 -21.51
C HIS A 99 -19.35 9.62 -20.10
N TRP A 100 -18.46 9.72 -19.10
CA TRP A 100 -18.79 10.09 -17.72
C TRP A 100 -18.47 11.56 -17.36
N GLY A 101 -18.17 12.40 -18.37
CA GLY A 101 -18.17 13.86 -18.25
C GLY A 101 -16.80 14.54 -18.28
N VAL A 102 -15.70 13.80 -18.42
CA VAL A 102 -14.38 14.38 -18.64
C VAL A 102 -14.20 14.81 -20.11
N GLU A 103 -14.87 14.13 -21.05
CA GLU A 103 -14.85 14.41 -22.49
C GLU A 103 -13.44 14.28 -23.12
N GLU A 104 -12.59 13.45 -22.51
CA GLU A 104 -11.23 13.19 -22.97
C GLU A 104 -10.92 11.69 -22.84
N ALA A 105 -10.27 11.14 -23.86
CA ALA A 105 -9.71 9.80 -23.75
C ALA A 105 -8.51 9.82 -22.77
N LEU A 106 -8.29 8.73 -22.03
CA LEU A 106 -7.09 8.55 -21.21
C LEU A 106 -5.85 8.29 -22.10
N ASP A 107 -5.38 9.33 -22.79
CA ASP A 107 -4.31 9.28 -23.80
C ASP A 107 -3.11 10.17 -23.43
N GLU A 108 -2.50 9.92 -22.27
CA GLU A 108 -1.40 10.75 -21.77
C GLU A 108 -0.17 10.72 -22.70
N PRO A 109 0.23 11.85 -23.31
CA PRO A 109 1.21 11.85 -24.41
C PRO A 109 2.67 11.75 -23.93
N GLY A 110 2.96 12.06 -22.66
CA GLY A 110 4.33 12.15 -22.15
C GLY A 110 5.19 13.10 -23.01
N TYR A 111 6.33 12.63 -23.50
CA TYR A 111 7.19 13.36 -24.46
C TYR A 111 6.84 13.05 -25.93
N GLY A 112 5.56 12.90 -26.25
CA GLY A 112 5.06 12.58 -27.59
C GLY A 112 5.12 11.10 -27.98
N ARG A 113 5.46 10.20 -27.04
CA ARG A 113 5.51 8.74 -27.27
C ARG A 113 4.61 7.94 -26.32
N GLY A 114 3.76 8.63 -25.56
CA GLY A 114 3.03 8.07 -24.43
C GLY A 114 3.76 8.27 -23.11
N LEU A 115 3.00 8.48 -22.04
CA LEU A 115 3.56 8.62 -20.70
C LEU A 115 4.21 7.31 -20.22
N VAL A 116 5.42 7.43 -19.68
CA VAL A 116 6.12 6.33 -19.02
C VAL A 116 5.97 6.51 -17.51
N ALA A 117 5.22 5.61 -16.88
CA ALA A 117 5.14 5.50 -15.42
C ALA A 117 6.24 4.54 -14.91
N ARG A 118 6.86 4.90 -13.79
CA ARG A 118 7.76 4.02 -13.04
C ARG A 118 7.22 3.89 -11.61
N GLY A 119 7.05 2.65 -11.17
CA GLY A 119 6.64 2.31 -9.81
C GLY A 119 7.43 1.13 -9.25
N THR A 120 7.24 0.87 -7.97
CA THR A 120 7.91 -0.20 -7.22
C THR A 120 6.88 -1.05 -6.48
N HIS A 121 6.94 -2.36 -6.67
CA HIS A 121 6.22 -3.32 -5.84
C HIS A 121 7.19 -4.04 -4.90
N TYR A 122 6.79 -4.18 -3.64
CA TYR A 122 7.50 -5.02 -2.68
C TYR A 122 6.71 -6.32 -2.51
N VAL A 123 7.35 -7.44 -2.85
CA VAL A 123 6.72 -8.76 -2.84
C VAL A 123 7.23 -9.54 -1.65
N LEU A 124 6.32 -9.94 -0.77
CA LEU A 124 6.61 -10.70 0.44
C LEU A 124 5.93 -12.06 0.35
N LEU A 125 6.70 -13.12 0.59
CA LEU A 125 6.20 -14.48 0.74
C LEU A 125 6.63 -15.00 2.11
N GLY A 126 5.67 -15.40 2.93
CA GLY A 126 5.95 -15.83 4.31
C GLY A 126 4.81 -16.64 4.91
N GLU A 127 4.91 -16.92 6.20
CA GLU A 127 3.88 -17.67 6.92
C GLU A 127 2.65 -16.80 7.19
N THR A 128 1.45 -17.37 7.01
CA THR A 128 0.18 -16.68 7.23
C THR A 128 0.07 -16.09 8.64
N LYS A 129 0.66 -16.75 9.64
CA LYS A 129 0.58 -16.33 11.06
C LYS A 129 1.44 -15.11 11.39
N THR A 130 2.51 -14.87 10.66
CA THR A 130 3.50 -13.82 10.96
C THR A 130 3.57 -12.74 9.89
N ALA A 131 2.92 -12.95 8.74
CA ALA A 131 2.93 -12.02 7.62
C ALA A 131 2.49 -10.60 8.00
N ALA A 132 1.50 -10.47 8.88
CA ALA A 132 0.99 -9.18 9.34
C ALA A 132 2.04 -8.35 10.08
N ALA A 133 2.82 -8.99 10.96
CA ALA A 133 3.91 -8.34 11.69
C ALA A 133 4.99 -7.75 10.76
N ILE A 134 5.09 -8.26 9.53
CA ILE A 134 6.06 -7.81 8.53
C ILE A 134 5.44 -6.74 7.63
N HIS A 135 4.31 -7.03 6.99
CA HIS A 135 3.77 -6.14 5.97
C HIS A 135 3.15 -4.87 6.56
N ARG A 136 2.68 -4.89 7.81
CA ARG A 136 2.06 -3.73 8.47
C ARG A 136 3.07 -2.60 8.67
N PRO A 137 4.19 -2.78 9.41
CA PRO A 137 5.22 -1.75 9.55
C PRO A 137 5.85 -1.39 8.21
N LEU A 138 6.15 -2.37 7.36
CA LEU A 138 6.84 -2.10 6.10
C LEU A 138 6.05 -1.15 5.18
N ALA A 139 4.71 -1.27 5.13
CA ALA A 139 3.93 -0.32 4.32
C ALA A 139 3.96 1.10 4.89
N VAL A 140 4.05 1.25 6.21
CA VAL A 140 4.23 2.55 6.86
C VAL A 140 5.60 3.12 6.47
N ASP A 141 6.66 2.31 6.54
CA ASP A 141 8.02 2.71 6.19
C ASP A 141 8.16 3.09 4.71
N ILE A 142 7.50 2.34 3.80
CA ILE A 142 7.47 2.67 2.37
C ILE A 142 6.80 4.03 2.16
N PHE A 143 5.63 4.25 2.74
CA PHE A 143 4.88 5.51 2.58
C PHE A 143 5.62 6.70 3.23
N HIS A 144 6.27 6.48 4.38
CA HIS A 144 7.03 7.47 5.12
C HIS A 144 8.55 7.30 4.94
N SER A 145 8.98 7.09 3.70
CA SER A 145 10.40 6.94 3.36
C SER A 145 11.24 8.14 3.84
N PRO A 146 12.49 7.92 4.28
CA PRO A 146 13.36 8.99 4.77
C PRO A 146 13.56 10.12 3.74
N GLN A 147 13.45 11.36 4.20
CA GLN A 147 13.76 12.52 3.37
C GLN A 147 15.27 12.74 3.32
N LEU A 148 15.84 12.60 2.12
CA LEU A 148 17.26 12.86 1.88
C LEU A 148 17.48 14.36 1.68
N THR A 149 18.48 14.90 2.38
CA THR A 149 18.92 16.29 2.23
C THR A 149 20.40 16.32 1.88
N PHE A 150 20.77 17.23 0.99
CA PHE A 150 22.14 17.36 0.50
C PHE A 150 22.60 18.80 0.69
N ALA A 151 23.83 18.97 1.15
CA ALA A 151 24.47 20.28 1.29
C ALA A 151 25.92 20.20 0.77
N PRO A 152 26.43 21.25 0.12
CA PRO A 152 27.83 21.30 -0.26
C PRO A 152 28.71 21.41 1.00
N VAL A 153 29.59 20.42 1.20
CA VAL A 153 30.48 20.37 2.36
C VAL A 153 31.93 20.27 1.89
N LYS A 154 32.81 21.15 2.39
CA LYS A 154 34.25 21.13 2.07
C LYS A 154 34.98 19.97 2.75
N ASN A 155 34.61 19.66 4.00
CA ASN A 155 35.16 18.57 4.79
C ASN A 155 34.06 17.97 5.67
N ALA A 156 33.76 16.68 5.47
CA ALA A 156 32.67 16.00 6.18
C ALA A 156 32.92 15.87 7.69
N THR A 157 34.18 15.71 8.11
CA THR A 157 34.58 15.59 9.52
C THR A 157 34.35 16.90 10.27
N ASP A 158 34.77 18.03 9.69
CA ASP A 158 34.55 19.36 10.27
C ASP A 158 33.05 19.67 10.39
N TYR A 159 32.26 19.32 9.38
CA TYR A 159 30.80 19.46 9.43
C TYR A 159 30.18 18.62 10.56
N ALA A 160 30.57 17.34 10.67
CA ALA A 160 30.06 16.44 11.70
C ALA A 160 30.45 16.87 13.13
N GLN A 161 31.58 17.57 13.30
CA GLN A 161 32.00 18.14 14.58
C GLN A 161 31.25 19.42 14.94
N ARG A 162 30.86 20.23 13.95
CA ARG A 162 30.16 21.51 14.17
C ARG A 162 28.66 21.37 14.35
N TYR A 163 28.04 20.36 13.75
CA TYR A 163 26.59 20.21 13.69
C TYR A 163 26.09 18.92 14.33
N ARG A 164 24.83 18.95 14.78
CA ARG A 164 24.18 17.77 15.35
C ARG A 164 23.74 16.82 14.25
N MET A 165 24.45 15.70 14.10
CA MET A 165 24.20 14.69 13.05
C MET A 165 23.06 13.72 13.36
N LYS A 166 22.60 13.65 14.61
CA LYS A 166 21.50 12.77 15.03
C LYS A 166 20.56 13.50 15.98
N PHE A 167 19.27 13.37 15.73
CA PHE A 167 18.23 13.91 16.60
C PHE A 167 17.08 12.91 16.72
N SER A 168 16.56 12.77 17.94
CA SER A 168 15.27 12.16 18.21
C SER A 168 14.51 13.07 19.17
N ALA A 169 13.21 13.28 18.91
CA ALA A 169 12.31 13.95 19.83
C ALA A 169 11.73 12.98 20.89
N LEU A 170 11.94 11.67 20.72
CA LEU A 170 11.50 10.62 21.64
C LEU A 170 12.70 10.00 22.35
N ARG A 171 12.52 9.64 23.63
CA ARG A 171 13.52 8.90 24.39
C ARG A 171 13.63 7.44 23.95
N ARG A 172 12.53 6.87 23.46
CA ARG A 172 12.39 5.48 23.02
C ARG A 172 11.63 5.43 21.71
N SER A 173 11.95 4.47 20.85
CA SER A 173 11.19 4.22 19.63
C SER A 173 9.75 3.83 19.97
N LEU A 174 8.80 4.27 19.14
CA LEU A 174 7.42 3.79 19.26
C LEU A 174 7.38 2.28 19.00
N PRO A 175 6.48 1.55 19.69
CA PRO A 175 6.29 0.13 19.40
C PRO A 175 5.86 -0.11 17.94
N PRO A 176 6.20 -1.25 17.33
CA PRO A 176 5.88 -1.55 15.91
C PRO A 176 4.39 -1.48 15.54
N PHE A 177 3.48 -1.61 16.53
CA PHE A 177 2.04 -1.52 16.31
C PHE A 177 1.49 -0.08 16.32
N VAL A 178 2.32 0.92 16.65
CA VAL A 178 1.91 2.34 16.72
C VAL A 178 2.54 3.13 15.59
N HIS A 179 1.71 3.85 14.87
CA HIS A 179 2.14 4.83 13.88
C HIS A 179 1.77 6.26 14.31
N LEU A 180 2.75 7.17 14.21
CA LEU A 180 2.57 8.59 14.47
C LEU A 180 1.99 9.28 13.21
N MET A 181 0.67 9.35 13.14
CA MET A 181 -0.05 9.93 11.99
C MET A 181 0.12 11.45 11.87
N THR A 182 0.16 12.15 13.00
CA THR A 182 0.22 13.61 13.00
C THR A 182 0.97 14.08 14.24
N LEU A 183 1.97 14.93 14.03
CA LEU A 183 2.57 15.76 15.05
C LEU A 183 2.66 17.19 14.51
N GLU A 184 1.77 18.05 14.97
CA GLU A 184 1.65 19.40 14.44
C GLU A 184 1.52 20.42 15.57
N ARG A 185 2.16 21.58 15.43
CA ARG A 185 1.87 22.72 16.31
C ARG A 185 0.53 23.31 15.92
N TRP A 186 -0.45 23.19 16.80
CA TRP A 186 -1.81 23.61 16.51
C TRP A 186 -2.03 25.10 16.83
N HIS A 187 -1.90 25.49 18.11
CA HIS A 187 -1.96 26.88 18.56
C HIS A 187 -0.74 27.21 19.41
N ARG A 188 -0.52 28.51 19.71
CA ARG A 188 0.61 29.10 20.47
C ARG A 188 1.56 28.10 21.17
N ARG A 189 1.03 27.33 22.14
CA ARG A 189 1.77 26.34 22.93
C ARG A 189 1.12 24.94 22.97
N SER A 190 0.24 24.62 22.03
CA SER A 190 -0.41 23.30 21.93
C SER A 190 0.09 22.50 20.74
N LEU A 191 0.07 21.17 20.92
CA LEU A 191 0.39 20.20 19.88
C LEU A 191 -0.84 19.36 19.58
N LEU A 192 -1.08 19.11 18.30
CA LEU A 192 -1.97 18.06 17.83
C LEU A 192 -1.14 16.80 17.64
N LEU A 193 -1.52 15.76 18.37
CA LEU A 193 -0.94 14.42 18.28
C LEU A 193 -2.02 13.44 17.85
N ARG A 194 -1.77 12.68 16.79
CA ARG A 194 -2.61 11.53 16.41
C ARG A 194 -1.75 10.28 16.30
N LEU A 195 -2.16 9.25 17.01
CA LEU A 195 -1.58 7.92 16.97
C LEU A 195 -2.57 6.95 16.33
N GLU A 196 -2.05 6.01 15.56
CA GLU A 196 -2.80 4.93 14.97
C GLU A 196 -2.25 3.59 15.45
N HIS A 197 -3.15 2.65 15.74
CA HIS A 197 -2.81 1.25 15.87
C HIS A 197 -2.90 0.58 14.49
N ILE A 198 -1.78 0.11 13.94
CA ILE A 198 -1.73 -0.29 12.51
C ILE A 198 -2.26 -1.69 12.23
N PHE A 199 -2.43 -2.52 13.27
CA PHE A 199 -2.98 -3.87 13.17
C PHE A 199 -4.48 -3.87 13.41
N GLN A 200 -5.19 -4.70 12.65
CA GLN A 200 -6.60 -4.99 12.93
C GLN A 200 -6.73 -6.14 13.93
N ASN A 201 -7.96 -6.38 14.43
CA ASN A 201 -8.22 -7.44 15.39
C ASN A 201 -7.85 -8.83 14.82
N GLN A 202 -7.24 -9.68 15.65
CA GLN A 202 -6.85 -11.07 15.32
C GLN A 202 -5.93 -11.21 14.10
N GLU A 203 -5.22 -10.15 13.73
CA GLU A 203 -4.32 -10.17 12.57
C GLU A 203 -2.94 -10.75 12.92
N ASP A 204 -2.46 -10.43 14.12
CA ASP A 204 -1.21 -10.91 14.70
C ASP A 204 -1.41 -11.25 16.18
N PHE A 205 -0.75 -12.31 16.67
CA PHE A 205 -0.96 -12.79 18.04
C PHE A 205 -0.48 -11.77 19.08
N ASP A 206 0.62 -11.07 18.83
CA ASP A 206 1.23 -10.17 19.80
C ASP A 206 0.83 -8.71 19.56
N ASN A 207 0.70 -8.31 18.30
CA ASN A 207 0.51 -6.93 17.92
C ASN A 207 -0.96 -6.51 17.80
N SER A 208 -1.94 -7.42 17.78
CA SER A 208 -3.37 -7.06 17.67
C SER A 208 -4.08 -6.89 19.03
N LYS A 209 -3.35 -6.87 20.14
CA LYS A 209 -3.91 -6.74 21.50
C LYS A 209 -4.15 -5.27 21.87
N PRO A 210 -5.03 -4.96 22.86
CA PRO A 210 -5.07 -3.63 23.46
C PRO A 210 -3.73 -3.28 24.10
N MET A 211 -3.16 -2.12 23.76
CA MET A 211 -1.84 -1.67 24.21
C MET A 211 -1.89 -0.23 24.70
N SER A 212 -0.97 0.12 25.59
CA SER A 212 -0.77 1.50 26.07
C SER A 212 0.57 2.04 25.58
N VAL A 213 0.61 3.33 25.22
CA VAL A 213 1.81 4.04 24.80
C VAL A 213 2.15 5.08 25.85
N VAL A 214 3.37 5.02 26.37
CA VAL A 214 3.93 6.06 27.24
C VAL A 214 4.73 7.01 26.37
N LEU A 215 4.42 8.30 26.45
CA LEU A 215 5.05 9.36 25.68
C LEU A 215 5.91 10.20 26.64
N ASP A 216 7.09 9.68 27.01
CA ASP A 216 8.05 10.31 27.94
C ASP A 216 9.38 10.76 27.29
#